data_AF-A0A937Q9A0-F1
#
_entry.id   AF-A0A937Q9A0-F1
#
_cell.length_a   1.000
_cell.length_b   1.000
_cell.length_c   1.000
_cell.angle_alpha   90.00
_cell.angle_beta   90.00
_cell.angle_gamma   90.00
#
_symmetry.space_group_name_H-M   'P 1'
#
loop_
_entity.id
_entity.type
_entity.pdbx_description
1 polymer ?
#
loop_
_entity_poly.entity_id
_entity_poly.type
_entity_poly.pdbx_seq_one_letter_code
_entity_poly.pdbx_strand_id
1 'polypeptide(L)'
;MADFHQDVSPDDGSKGLHRMVVDIAKFYMNYMRSHGFPLDDSVVDMILHSYYENALGCIKSYSDDAEVNDLAFDRHQEELTLRHFRGFLWTAWEQIKGPHESTLIPSWNRVLYSIPGIYSQLLEAVEKDNS
;
A
#
# COMPACT_ATOMS: atom_id res chain seq x y z
N MET A 1 -9.43 23.51 11.02
CA MET A 1 -9.46 22.03 11.02
C MET A 1 -8.59 21.62 9.84
N ALA A 2 -7.45 21.00 10.08
CA ALA A 2 -6.52 20.65 9.00
C ALA A 2 -7.17 19.54 8.16
N ASP A 3 -7.34 19.82 6.88
CA ASP A 3 -7.92 18.90 5.91
C ASP A 3 -6.85 17.85 5.57
N PHE A 4 -6.92 16.70 6.24
CA PHE A 4 -6.02 15.56 5.99
C PHE A 4 -6.49 14.70 4.81
N HIS A 5 -7.57 15.09 4.11
CA HIS A 5 -7.92 14.48 2.83
C HIS A 5 -6.93 14.95 1.77
N GLN A 6 -5.88 14.16 1.58
CA GLN A 6 -5.15 14.16 0.32
C GLN A 6 -6.18 13.93 -0.79
N ASP A 7 -6.27 14.87 -1.72
CA ASP A 7 -7.14 14.76 -2.88
C ASP A 7 -6.86 13.41 -3.55
N VAL A 8 -7.93 12.64 -3.78
CA VAL A 8 -7.85 11.30 -4.37
C VAL A 8 -7.53 11.51 -5.84
N SER A 9 -6.34 12.02 -6.20
CA SER A 9 -5.93 12.39 -7.56
C SER A 9 -6.25 11.25 -8.53
N PRO A 10 -7.42 11.24 -9.19
CA PRO A 10 -7.86 10.07 -9.96
C PRO A 10 -7.11 10.06 -11.29
N ASP A 11 -6.71 11.25 -11.77
CA ASP A 11 -6.15 11.52 -13.08
C ASP A 11 -4.61 11.59 -13.11
N ASP A 12 -3.92 11.64 -11.96
CA ASP A 12 -2.45 11.62 -11.89
C ASP A 12 -1.94 10.44 -11.06
N GLY A 13 -1.74 9.30 -11.72
CA GLY A 13 -1.23 8.08 -11.08
C GLY A 13 0.21 8.14 -10.58
N SER A 14 0.91 9.27 -10.77
CA SER A 14 2.28 9.46 -10.30
C SER A 14 2.38 10.17 -8.94
N LYS A 15 1.27 10.66 -8.39
CA LYS A 15 1.23 11.46 -7.16
C LYS A 15 0.19 10.98 -6.14
N GLY A 16 0.35 11.47 -4.91
CA GLY A 16 -0.64 11.37 -3.85
C GLY A 16 -0.99 9.94 -3.42
N LEU A 17 -2.27 9.77 -3.07
CA LEU A 17 -2.82 8.56 -2.47
C LEU A 17 -2.74 7.33 -3.39
N HIS A 18 -2.91 7.51 -4.71
CA HIS A 18 -2.82 6.42 -5.69
C HIS A 18 -1.43 5.76 -5.65
N ARG A 19 -0.35 6.55 -5.77
CA ARG A 19 1.01 6.02 -5.72
C ARG A 19 1.29 5.27 -4.41
N MET A 20 0.84 5.83 -3.28
CA MET A 20 1.02 5.19 -1.97
C MET A 20 0.33 3.83 -1.89
N VAL A 21 -0.93 3.74 -2.34
CA VAL A 21 -1.68 2.47 -2.37
C VAL A 21 -0.99 1.45 -3.27
N VAL A 22 -0.54 1.86 -4.45
CA VAL A 22 0.17 0.99 -5.39
C VAL A 22 1.47 0.46 -4.79
N ASP A 23 2.29 1.32 -4.19
CA ASP A 23 3.58 0.93 -3.62
C ASP A 23 3.41 -0.03 -2.43
N ILE A 24 2.41 0.22 -1.55
CA ILE A 24 2.07 -0.66 -0.43
C ILE A 24 1.56 -2.02 -0.94
N ALA A 25 0.65 -2.02 -1.92
CA ALA A 25 0.11 -3.25 -2.48
C ALA A 25 1.20 -4.12 -3.14
N LYS A 26 2.10 -3.50 -3.90
CA LYS A 26 3.27 -4.19 -4.46
C LYS A 26 4.14 -4.80 -3.38
N PHE A 27 4.39 -4.08 -2.28
CA PHE A 27 5.17 -4.61 -1.16
C PHE A 27 4.54 -5.89 -0.60
N TYR A 28 3.25 -5.88 -0.29
CA TYR A 28 2.55 -7.05 0.25
C TYR A 28 2.51 -8.22 -0.74
N MET A 29 2.19 -7.97 -2.00
CA MET A 29 2.12 -9.03 -3.02
C MET A 29 3.49 -9.67 -3.28
N ASN A 30 4.56 -8.87 -3.34
CA ASN A 30 5.92 -9.40 -3.46
C ASN A 30 6.36 -10.16 -2.20
N TYR A 31 5.98 -9.68 -1.02
CA TYR A 31 6.20 -10.41 0.24
C TYR A 31 5.55 -11.79 0.18
N MET A 32 4.26 -11.88 -0.18
CA MET A 32 3.56 -13.16 -0.34
C MET A 32 4.27 -14.10 -1.33
N ARG A 33 4.65 -13.59 -2.52
CA ARG A 33 5.37 -14.38 -3.53
C ARG A 33 6.71 -14.89 -3.03
N SER A 34 7.46 -14.06 -2.32
CA SER A 34 8.77 -14.45 -1.76
C SER A 34 8.68 -15.54 -0.69
N HIS A 35 7.53 -15.64 -0.03
CA HIS A 35 7.20 -16.70 0.91
C HIS A 35 6.53 -17.91 0.25
N GLY A 36 6.56 -17.99 -1.09
CA GLY A 36 6.06 -19.13 -1.86
C GLY A 36 4.56 -19.15 -2.09
N PHE A 37 3.84 -18.06 -1.80
CA PHE A 37 2.42 -17.98 -2.11
C PHE A 37 2.22 -17.70 -3.60
N PRO A 38 1.53 -18.59 -4.35
CA PRO A 38 1.28 -18.37 -5.76
C PRO A 38 0.20 -17.29 -5.91
N LEU A 39 0.58 -16.17 -6.53
CA LEU A 39 -0.37 -15.15 -6.97
C LEU A 39 -0.58 -15.29 -8.47
N ASP A 40 -1.84 -15.33 -8.86
CA ASP A 40 -2.32 -15.20 -10.23
C ASP A 40 -3.52 -14.24 -10.26
N ASP A 41 -4.00 -13.91 -11.46
CA ASP A 41 -5.11 -12.97 -11.66
C ASP A 41 -6.38 -13.39 -10.88
N SER A 42 -6.64 -14.69 -10.73
CA SER A 42 -7.82 -15.20 -10.03
C SER A 42 -7.72 -15.04 -8.51
N VAL A 43 -6.54 -15.31 -7.94
CA VAL A 43 -6.28 -15.14 -6.51
C VAL A 43 -6.33 -13.65 -6.14
N VAL A 44 -5.76 -12.79 -6.99
CA VAL A 44 -5.80 -11.35 -6.76
C VAL A 44 -7.23 -10.81 -6.88
N ASP A 45 -7.99 -11.20 -7.90
CA ASP A 45 -9.40 -10.77 -8.02
C ASP A 45 -10.24 -11.20 -6.81
N MET A 46 -10.03 -12.41 -6.29
CA MET A 46 -10.66 -12.88 -5.05
C MET A 46 -10.28 -11.99 -3.85
N ILE A 47 -8.99 -11.64 -3.68
CA ILE A 47 -8.54 -10.72 -2.62
C ILE A 47 -9.22 -9.36 -2.78
N LEU A 48 -9.32 -8.82 -4.00
CA LEU A 48 -9.97 -7.55 -4.27
C LEU A 48 -11.46 -7.56 -3.97
N HIS A 49 -12.15 -8.66 -4.29
CA HIS A 49 -13.55 -8.84 -3.93
C HIS A 49 -13.72 -8.87 -2.41
N SER A 50 -12.88 -9.62 -1.70
CA SER A 50 -12.92 -9.67 -0.24
C SER A 50 -12.62 -8.31 0.40
N TYR A 51 -11.61 -7.59 -0.10
CA TYR A 51 -11.31 -6.23 0.33
C TYR A 51 -12.51 -5.30 0.15
N TYR A 52 -13.16 -5.34 -1.02
CA TYR A 52 -14.28 -4.46 -1.35
C TYR A 52 -15.49 -4.70 -0.44
N GLU A 53 -15.88 -5.96 -0.22
CA GLU A 53 -17.00 -6.31 0.66
C GLU A 53 -16.74 -5.92 2.12
N ASN A 54 -15.53 -6.18 2.63
CA ASN A 54 -15.16 -5.79 3.99
C ASN A 54 -15.19 -4.26 4.15
N ALA A 55 -14.65 -3.53 3.18
CA ALA A 55 -14.62 -2.08 3.21
C ALA A 55 -16.03 -1.47 3.11
N LEU A 56 -16.95 -2.03 2.31
CA LEU A 56 -18.35 -1.62 2.30
C LEU A 56 -19.01 -1.82 3.67
N GLY A 57 -18.71 -2.93 4.35
CA GLY A 57 -19.15 -3.17 5.72
C GLY A 57 -18.64 -2.11 6.70
N CYS A 58 -17.36 -1.73 6.58
CA CYS A 58 -16.77 -0.65 7.38
C CYS A 58 -17.42 0.71 7.09
N ILE A 59 -17.57 1.10 5.81
CA ILE A 59 -18.22 2.36 5.41
C ILE A 59 -19.62 2.45 6.01
N LYS A 60 -20.41 1.37 5.92
CA LYS A 60 -21.73 1.33 6.54
C LYS A 60 -21.64 1.53 8.05
N SER A 61 -20.76 0.80 8.72
CA SER A 61 -20.62 0.89 10.19
C SER A 61 -20.21 2.29 10.65
N TYR A 62 -19.30 2.95 9.93
CA TYR A 62 -18.88 4.32 10.22
C TYR A 62 -19.94 5.36 9.87
N SER A 63 -20.72 5.14 8.81
CA SER A 63 -21.89 5.96 8.52
C SER A 63 -22.92 5.88 9.64
N ASP A 64 -23.19 4.67 10.15
CA ASP A 64 -24.13 4.44 11.25
C ASP A 64 -23.62 5.10 12.56
N ASP A 65 -22.31 5.04 12.83
CA ASP A 65 -21.67 5.69 14.00
C ASP A 65 -21.68 7.22 13.89
N ALA A 66 -21.42 7.77 12.70
CA ALA A 66 -21.47 9.20 12.47
C ALA A 66 -22.89 9.76 12.69
N GLU A 67 -23.93 9.05 12.25
CA GLU A 67 -25.34 9.42 12.48
C GLU A 67 -25.67 9.49 13.98
N VAL A 68 -25.20 8.53 14.78
CA VAL A 68 -25.41 8.51 16.24
C VAL A 68 -24.71 9.68 16.94
N ASN A 69 -23.55 10.11 16.42
CA ASN A 69 -22.74 11.17 17.01
C ASN A 69 -23.00 12.56 16.40
N ASP A 70 -24.01 12.71 15.54
CA ASP A 70 -24.34 13.95 14.81
C ASP A 70 -23.13 14.50 14.00
N LEU A 71 -22.34 13.59 13.42
CA LEU A 71 -21.20 13.88 12.56
C LEU A 71 -21.59 13.76 11.09
N ALA A 72 -21.08 14.65 10.25
CA ALA A 72 -21.26 14.57 8.80
C ALA A 72 -20.43 13.42 8.21
N PHE A 73 -21.06 12.55 7.42
CA PHE A 73 -20.40 11.44 6.73
C PHE A 73 -20.95 11.30 5.31
N ASP A 74 -20.12 11.51 4.30
CA ASP A 74 -20.52 11.35 2.90
C ASP A 74 -20.25 9.91 2.43
N ARG A 75 -21.25 9.06 2.66
CA ARG A 75 -21.18 7.66 2.25
C ARG A 75 -20.94 7.47 0.75
N HIS A 76 -21.48 8.36 -0.09
CA HIS A 76 -21.33 8.21 -1.54
C HIS A 76 -19.89 8.46 -1.97
N GLN A 77 -19.24 9.50 -1.42
CA GLN A 77 -17.84 9.78 -1.69
C GLN A 77 -16.91 8.70 -1.15
N GLU A 78 -17.21 8.13 0.02
CA GLU A 78 -16.45 7.00 0.57
C GLU A 78 -16.55 5.75 -0.33
N GLU A 79 -17.77 5.41 -0.80
CA GLU A 79 -17.97 4.29 -1.74
C GLU A 79 -17.28 4.54 -3.09
N LEU A 80 -17.25 5.79 -3.58
CA LEU A 80 -16.53 6.17 -4.79
C LEU A 80 -15.01 5.99 -4.61
N THR A 81 -14.48 6.46 -3.48
CA THR A 81 -13.07 6.30 -3.11
C THR A 81 -12.67 4.84 -3.02
N LEU A 82 -13.52 3.99 -2.42
CA LEU A 82 -13.30 2.55 -2.35
C LEU A 82 -13.19 1.90 -3.75
N ARG A 83 -14.01 2.33 -4.71
CA ARG A 83 -13.91 1.85 -6.10
C ARG A 83 -12.58 2.20 -6.73
N HIS A 84 -12.08 3.43 -6.51
CA HIS A 84 -10.76 3.84 -6.98
C HIS A 84 -9.65 3.00 -6.35
N PHE A 85 -9.70 2.77 -5.04
CA PHE A 85 -8.72 1.94 -4.33
C PHE A 85 -8.66 0.53 -4.89
N ARG A 86 -9.80 -0.11 -5.15
CA ARG A 86 -9.83 -1.43 -5.80
C ARG A 86 -9.08 -1.41 -7.14
N GLY A 87 -9.26 -0.36 -7.94
CA GLY A 87 -8.52 -0.16 -9.20
C GLY A 87 -7.02 0.04 -9.00
N PHE A 88 -6.61 0.78 -7.96
CA PHE A 88 -5.20 0.97 -7.62
C PHE A 88 -4.52 -0.34 -7.19
N LEU A 89 -5.20 -1.17 -6.40
CA LEU A 89 -4.71 -2.50 -6.02
C LEU A 89 -4.54 -3.41 -7.23
N TRP A 90 -5.47 -3.38 -8.19
CA TRP A 90 -5.31 -4.11 -9.45
C TRP A 90 -4.14 -3.58 -10.28
N THR A 91 -3.98 -2.27 -10.35
CA THR A 91 -2.85 -1.62 -11.03
C THR A 91 -1.51 -2.05 -10.42
N ALA A 92 -1.44 -2.21 -9.10
CA ALA A 92 -0.25 -2.73 -8.43
C ALA A 92 0.08 -4.15 -8.88
N TRP A 93 -0.92 -5.01 -8.97
CA TRP A 93 -0.77 -6.39 -9.46
C TRP A 93 -0.28 -6.42 -10.92
N GLU A 94 -0.91 -5.67 -11.81
CA GLU A 94 -0.51 -5.59 -13.22
C GLU A 94 0.96 -5.17 -13.40
N GLN A 95 1.48 -4.34 -12.51
CA GLN A 95 2.87 -3.87 -12.56
C GLN A 95 3.91 -4.90 -12.07
N ILE A 96 3.50 -5.94 -11.33
CA ILE A 96 4.42 -6.94 -10.78
C ILE A 96 4.11 -8.36 -11.25
N LYS A 97 2.98 -8.58 -11.94
CA LYS A 97 2.60 -9.89 -12.46
C LYS A 97 3.56 -10.32 -13.57
N GLY A 98 3.84 -11.62 -13.62
CA GLY A 98 4.83 -12.20 -14.54
C GLY A 98 6.10 -12.72 -13.86
N PRO A 99 7.03 -13.29 -14.63
CA PRO A 99 8.27 -13.88 -14.10
C PRO A 99 9.20 -12.75 -13.69
N HIS A 100 9.12 -12.35 -12.42
CA HIS A 100 10.03 -11.40 -11.82
C HIS A 100 10.73 -12.11 -10.66
N GLU A 101 12.06 -12.05 -10.65
CA GLU A 101 12.79 -12.29 -9.42
C GLU A 101 12.35 -11.21 -8.44
N SER A 102 11.75 -11.63 -7.34
CA SER A 102 11.34 -10.73 -6.27
C SER A 102 12.55 -9.91 -5.82
N THR A 103 12.61 -8.64 -6.19
CA THR A 103 13.49 -7.64 -5.58
C THR A 103 12.96 -7.35 -4.18
N LEU A 104 13.13 -8.30 -3.27
CA LEU A 104 12.97 -8.04 -1.85
C LEU A 104 13.94 -6.93 -1.47
N ILE A 105 13.49 -6.05 -0.56
CA ILE A 105 14.43 -5.24 0.21
C ILE A 105 15.45 -6.23 0.81
N PRO A 106 16.75 -6.10 0.49
CA PRO A 106 17.74 -7.04 0.98
C PRO A 106 17.68 -7.03 2.50
N SER A 107 17.65 -8.21 3.12
CA SER A 107 17.74 -8.30 4.58
C SER A 107 19.01 -7.61 5.04
N TRP A 108 19.02 -7.02 6.24
CA TRP A 108 20.24 -6.45 6.82
C TRP A 108 21.38 -7.48 6.87
N ASN A 109 21.06 -8.77 7.04
CA ASN A 109 22.03 -9.85 6.87
C ASN A 109 22.63 -9.89 5.46
N ARG A 110 21.81 -9.83 4.40
CA ARG A 110 22.30 -9.77 3.02
C ARG A 110 23.14 -8.52 2.77
N VAL A 111 22.75 -7.36 3.31
CA VAL A 111 23.53 -6.11 3.22
C VAL A 111 24.89 -6.29 3.89
N LEU A 112 24.95 -6.90 5.07
CA LEU A 112 26.21 -7.18 5.78
C LEU A 112 27.14 -8.11 5.00
N TYR A 113 26.59 -9.16 4.39
CA TYR A 113 27.37 -10.08 3.56
C TYR A 113 27.87 -9.41 2.27
N SER A 114 27.05 -8.53 1.68
CA SER A 114 27.35 -7.92 0.38
C SER A 114 28.25 -6.68 0.51
N ILE A 115 28.21 -5.99 1.65
CA ILE A 115 28.99 -4.79 1.95
C ILE A 115 29.62 -4.95 3.34
N PRO A 116 30.75 -5.66 3.45
CA PRO A 116 31.48 -5.79 4.71
C PRO A 116 31.90 -4.40 5.24
N GLY A 117 31.57 -4.10 6.50
CA GLY A 117 31.91 -2.82 7.13
C GLY A 117 30.85 -1.71 6.99
N ILE A 118 29.67 -2.00 6.43
CA ILE A 118 28.58 -1.02 6.28
C ILE A 118 28.19 -0.32 7.59
N TYR A 119 28.23 -1.03 8.73
CA TYR A 119 27.92 -0.42 10.03
C TYR A 119 28.91 0.68 10.42
N SER A 120 30.21 0.46 10.19
CA SER A 120 31.24 1.46 10.48
C SER A 120 31.07 2.70 9.61
N GLN A 121 30.74 2.50 8.32
CA GLN A 121 30.47 3.61 7.39
C GLN A 121 29.23 4.41 7.79
N LEU A 122 28.16 3.73 8.22
CA LEU A 122 26.95 4.39 8.71
C LEU A 122 27.23 5.20 9.99
N LEU A 123 28.01 4.62 10.92
CA LEU A 123 28.40 5.31 12.15
C LEU A 123 29.19 6.58 11.85
N GLU A 124 30.19 6.48 10.98
CA GLU A 124 31.05 7.60 10.59
C GLU A 124 30.29 8.71 9.85
N ALA A 125 29.29 8.34 9.04
CA ALA A 125 28.41 9.29 8.37
C ALA A 125 27.57 10.08 9.38
N VAL A 126 26.99 9.40 10.39
CA VAL A 126 26.21 10.04 11.45
C VAL A 126 27.09 10.95 12.31
N GLU A 127 28.31 10.52 12.65
CA GLU A 127 29.25 11.35 13.41
C GLU A 127 29.64 12.63 12.65
N LYS A 128 29.86 12.55 11.33
CA LYS A 128 30.15 13.72 10.48
C LYS A 128 28.96 14.66 10.33
N ASP A 129 27.74 14.15 10.31
CA ASP A 129 26.53 14.98 10.20
C ASP A 129 26.20 15.71 11.52
N ASN A 130 26.67 15.15 12.65
CA ASN A 130 26.50 15.72 13.99
C ASN A 130 27.61 16.70 14.40
N SER A 131 28.67 16.85 13.61
CA SER A 131 29.82 17.75 13.85
C SER A 131 29.69 19.08 13.10
#